data_AF-A0A2J6QRR5-F1
#
_entry.id   AF-A0A2J6QRR5-F1
#
_cell.length_a   1.000
_cell.length_b   1.000
_cell.length_c   1.000
_cell.angle_alpha   90.00
_cell.angle_beta   90.00
_cell.angle_gamma   90.00
#
_symmetry.space_group_name_H-M   'P 1'
#
loop_
_entity.id
_entity.type
_entity.pdbx_description
1 polymer ?
#
loop_
_entity_poly.entity_id
_entity_poly.type
_entity_poly.pdbx_seq_one_letter_code
_entity_poly.pdbx_strand_id
1 'polypeptide(L)'
;MMMILGCLYKHDVLIAPKIDLPSLLRVAVLVDKYRWHGAATDCKGVWMMNLQASEGLPDCFGKRLLDWLSIVWVFGMKDYFKALSKVAQQDARASINPKNESIRLPAPILVAINQHRKTAIQKIEQTIYMFQQHYSSRKESS
;
A
#
# COMPACT_ATOMS: atom_id res chain seq x y z
N MET A 1 -19.16 -6.42 -15.19
CA MET A 1 -19.48 -6.31 -13.75
C MET A 1 -20.44 -7.44 -13.34
N MET A 2 -20.00 -8.70 -13.39
CA MET A 2 -20.74 -9.88 -12.89
C MET A 2 -19.96 -10.62 -11.78
N MET A 3 -18.64 -10.36 -11.66
CA MET A 3 -17.77 -10.97 -10.63
C MET A 3 -18.20 -10.67 -9.20
N ILE A 4 -18.61 -9.43 -8.92
CA ILE A 4 -19.01 -9.03 -7.56
C ILE A 4 -20.31 -9.73 -7.16
N LEU A 5 -21.22 -9.90 -8.12
CA LEU A 5 -22.42 -10.71 -7.96
C LEU A 5 -22.03 -12.17 -7.66
N GLY A 6 -21.06 -12.73 -8.38
CA GLY A 6 -20.53 -14.07 -8.11
C GLY A 6 -20.04 -14.27 -6.67
N CYS A 7 -19.24 -13.33 -6.14
CA CYS A 7 -18.78 -13.38 -4.75
C CYS A 7 -19.92 -13.16 -3.73
N LEU A 8 -20.92 -12.31 -4.03
CA LEU A 8 -22.07 -12.08 -3.15
C LEU A 8 -23.02 -13.28 -3.07
N TYR A 9 -23.25 -13.95 -4.19
CA TYR A 9 -24.15 -15.11 -4.28
C TYR A 9 -23.45 -16.45 -4.00
N LYS A 10 -22.16 -16.44 -3.60
CA LYS A 10 -21.32 -17.64 -3.41
C LYS A 10 -21.38 -18.61 -4.59
N HIS A 11 -21.38 -18.06 -5.80
CA HIS A 11 -21.46 -18.86 -7.01
C HIS A 11 -20.05 -19.05 -7.58
N ASP A 12 -19.41 -20.20 -7.30
CA ASP A 12 -18.02 -20.51 -7.67
C ASP A 12 -17.72 -20.30 -9.16
N VAL A 13 -18.71 -20.54 -10.02
CA VAL A 13 -18.61 -20.42 -11.49
C VAL A 13 -18.34 -18.98 -11.97
N LEU A 14 -18.63 -17.95 -11.16
CA LEU A 14 -18.51 -16.54 -11.56
C LEU A 14 -17.26 -15.84 -11.01
N ILE A 15 -16.47 -16.52 -10.18
CA ILE A 15 -15.18 -16.01 -9.71
C ILE A 15 -14.18 -16.16 -10.85
N ALA A 16 -14.08 -15.15 -11.71
CA ALA A 16 -13.12 -15.24 -12.80
C ALA A 16 -11.69 -15.28 -12.19
N PRO A 17 -10.92 -16.33 -12.47
CA PRO A 17 -9.63 -16.55 -11.81
C PRO A 17 -8.61 -15.51 -12.24
N LYS A 18 -8.62 -15.11 -13.52
CA LYS A 18 -7.72 -14.08 -14.05
C LYS A 18 -8.38 -12.72 -13.98
N ILE A 19 -7.79 -11.82 -13.19
CA ILE A 19 -8.19 -10.42 -13.08
C ILE A 19 -6.92 -9.55 -13.17
N ASP A 20 -6.95 -8.52 -14.00
CA ASP A 20 -5.88 -7.54 -14.14
C ASP A 20 -5.93 -6.50 -13.01
N LEU A 21 -4.80 -5.84 -12.72
CA LEU A 21 -4.70 -4.85 -11.65
C LEU A 21 -5.79 -3.75 -11.73
N PRO A 22 -6.08 -3.14 -12.90
CA PRO A 22 -7.12 -2.12 -13.01
C PRO A 22 -8.53 -2.63 -12.67
N SER A 23 -8.85 -3.88 -12.98
CA SER A 23 -10.16 -4.46 -12.67
C SER A 23 -10.26 -4.83 -11.21
N LEU A 24 -9.21 -5.44 -10.63
CA LEU A 24 -9.20 -5.77 -9.20
C LEU A 24 -9.27 -4.50 -8.34
N LEU A 25 -8.62 -3.43 -8.78
CA LEU A 25 -8.73 -2.13 -8.13
C LEU A 25 -10.14 -1.54 -8.19
N ARG A 26 -10.85 -1.68 -9.31
CA ARG A 26 -12.27 -1.30 -9.39
C ARG A 26 -13.13 -2.13 -8.44
N VAL A 27 -12.86 -3.43 -8.35
CA VAL A 27 -13.53 -4.32 -7.38
C VAL A 27 -13.25 -3.86 -5.95
N ALA A 28 -11.99 -3.55 -5.61
CA ALA A 28 -11.63 -3.04 -4.28
C ALA A 28 -12.41 -1.76 -3.93
N VAL A 29 -12.51 -0.79 -4.86
CA VAL A 29 -13.31 0.43 -4.64
C VAL A 29 -14.77 0.10 -4.33
N LEU A 30 -15.34 -0.88 -5.01
CA LEU A 30 -16.74 -1.27 -4.82
C LEU A 30 -16.94 -2.02 -3.51
N VAL A 31 -16.01 -2.93 -3.17
CA VAL A 31 -16.01 -3.64 -1.88
C VAL A 31 -15.97 -2.64 -0.73
N ASP A 32 -15.09 -1.63 -0.80
CA ASP A 32 -14.98 -0.58 0.20
C ASP A 32 -16.26 0.29 0.25
N LYS A 33 -16.76 0.73 -0.92
CA LYS A 33 -17.97 1.55 -1.04
C LYS A 33 -19.23 0.87 -0.47
N TYR A 34 -19.39 -0.43 -0.72
CA TYR A 34 -20.56 -1.19 -0.27
C TYR A 34 -20.32 -1.99 1.02
N ARG A 35 -19.14 -1.85 1.64
CA ARG A 35 -18.71 -2.57 2.85
C ARG A 35 -18.80 -4.10 2.71
N TRP A 36 -18.58 -4.64 1.52
CA TRP A 36 -18.68 -6.08 1.21
C TRP A 36 -17.41 -6.88 1.57
N HIS A 37 -16.72 -6.51 2.65
CA HIS A 37 -15.46 -7.16 3.04
C HIS A 37 -15.63 -8.67 3.31
N GLY A 38 -16.83 -9.11 3.72
CA GLY A 38 -17.17 -10.52 3.91
C GLY A 38 -17.15 -11.32 2.60
N ALA A 39 -17.93 -10.92 1.59
CA ALA A 39 -17.96 -11.57 0.27
C ALA A 39 -16.61 -11.51 -0.45
N ALA A 40 -15.85 -10.43 -0.22
CA ALA A 40 -14.51 -10.25 -0.76
C ALA A 40 -13.46 -11.18 -0.13
N THR A 41 -13.71 -11.71 1.07
CA THR A 41 -12.75 -12.54 1.81
C THR A 41 -12.54 -13.90 1.15
N ASP A 42 -13.58 -14.47 0.55
CA ASP A 42 -13.51 -15.77 -0.11
C ASP A 42 -12.75 -15.67 -1.45
N CYS A 43 -12.90 -14.54 -2.14
CA CYS A 43 -12.31 -14.32 -3.47
C CYS A 43 -10.85 -13.75 -3.42
N LYS A 44 -10.42 -13.16 -2.29
CA LYS A 44 -9.13 -12.43 -2.22
C LYS A 44 -7.90 -13.31 -2.48
N GLY A 45 -7.90 -14.56 -2.01
CA GLY A 45 -6.74 -15.45 -2.15
C GLY A 45 -6.45 -15.79 -3.61
N VAL A 46 -7.48 -16.16 -4.36
CA VAL A 46 -7.40 -16.50 -5.78
C VAL A 46 -6.96 -15.30 -6.61
N TRP A 47 -7.59 -14.14 -6.41
CA TRP A 47 -7.26 -12.94 -7.18
C TRP A 47 -5.84 -12.45 -6.91
N MET A 48 -5.37 -12.51 -5.67
CA MET A 48 -4.02 -12.07 -5.32
C MET A 48 -2.93 -13.00 -5.83
N MET A 49 -3.14 -14.32 -5.71
CA MET A 49 -2.20 -15.30 -6.26
C MET A 49 -2.07 -15.14 -7.77
N ASN A 50 -3.19 -14.96 -8.46
CA ASN A 50 -3.19 -14.77 -9.92
C ASN A 50 -2.59 -13.43 -10.33
N LEU A 51 -2.88 -12.35 -9.59
CA LEU A 51 -2.33 -11.03 -9.88
C LEU A 51 -0.81 -10.99 -9.64
N GLN A 52 -0.33 -11.63 -8.56
CA GLN A 52 1.10 -11.76 -8.30
C GLN A 52 1.79 -12.60 -9.36
N ALA A 53 1.15 -13.69 -9.82
CA ALA A 53 1.70 -14.52 -10.89
C ALA A 53 1.74 -13.79 -12.25
N SER A 54 0.80 -12.88 -12.53
CA SER A 54 0.75 -12.17 -13.81
C SER A 54 1.60 -10.91 -13.86
N GLU A 55 1.58 -10.09 -12.81
CA GLU A 55 2.22 -8.76 -12.81
C GLU A 55 3.41 -8.63 -11.85
N GLY A 56 3.61 -9.60 -10.95
CA GLY A 56 4.61 -9.53 -9.90
C GLY A 56 4.28 -8.52 -8.79
N LEU A 57 5.04 -8.56 -7.70
CA LEU A 57 4.90 -7.58 -6.62
C LEU A 57 5.69 -6.31 -6.98
N PRO A 58 5.12 -5.10 -6.79
CA PRO A 58 5.86 -3.86 -7.01
C PRO A 58 7.04 -3.70 -6.04
N ASP A 59 8.20 -3.37 -6.58
CA ASP A 59 9.48 -3.16 -5.88
C ASP A 59 9.91 -1.68 -5.82
N CYS A 60 9.31 -0.82 -6.63
CA CYS A 60 9.56 0.62 -6.68
C CYS A 60 8.31 1.45 -6.44
N PHE A 61 8.51 2.70 -6.01
CA PHE A 61 7.45 3.66 -5.80
C PHE A 61 6.85 4.15 -7.12
N GLY A 62 5.53 4.06 -7.25
CA GLY A 62 4.80 4.54 -8.41
C GLY A 62 3.31 4.28 -8.30
N LYS A 63 2.56 4.63 -9.34
CA LYS A 63 1.10 4.42 -9.40
C LYS A 63 0.73 2.96 -9.15
N ARG A 64 1.49 2.02 -9.72
CA ARG A 64 1.29 0.57 -9.54
C ARG A 64 1.36 0.18 -8.06
N LEU A 65 2.37 0.66 -7.33
CA LEU A 65 2.49 0.38 -5.89
C LEU A 65 1.30 0.91 -5.09
N LEU A 66 0.81 2.11 -5.42
CA LEU A 66 -0.35 2.71 -4.75
C LEU A 66 -1.65 1.95 -5.05
N ASP A 67 -1.81 1.49 -6.28
CA ASP A 67 -2.94 0.64 -6.72
C ASP A 67 -2.93 -0.69 -5.94
N TRP A 68 -1.76 -1.34 -5.82
CA TRP A 68 -1.56 -2.53 -4.99
C TRP A 68 -1.84 -2.28 -3.51
N LEU A 69 -1.34 -1.16 -2.95
CA LEU A 69 -1.60 -0.76 -1.56
C LEU A 69 -3.10 -0.60 -1.28
N SER A 70 -3.86 -0.04 -2.23
CA SER A 70 -5.31 0.14 -2.11
C SER A 70 -6.03 -1.21 -2.07
N ILE A 71 -5.66 -2.12 -2.97
CA ILE A 71 -6.20 -3.49 -3.01
C ILE A 71 -5.92 -4.21 -1.69
N VAL A 72 -4.65 -4.31 -1.29
CA VAL A 72 -4.27 -5.11 -0.11
C VAL A 72 -4.84 -4.53 1.19
N TRP A 73 -5.06 -3.21 1.24
CA TRP A 73 -5.75 -2.54 2.33
C TRP A 73 -7.22 -2.96 2.40
N VAL A 74 -7.98 -2.81 1.31
CA VAL A 74 -9.42 -3.13 1.27
C VAL A 74 -9.69 -4.60 1.59
N PHE A 75 -8.83 -5.50 1.12
CA PHE A 75 -8.94 -6.94 1.38
C PHE A 75 -8.33 -7.38 2.73
N GLY A 76 -7.78 -6.45 3.52
CA GLY A 76 -7.27 -6.72 4.87
C GLY A 76 -6.02 -7.60 4.92
N MET A 77 -5.17 -7.56 3.91
CA MET A 77 -3.98 -8.40 3.80
C MET A 77 -2.75 -7.73 4.41
N LYS A 78 -2.60 -7.91 5.73
CA LYS A 78 -1.60 -7.20 6.56
C LYS A 78 -0.16 -7.42 6.10
N ASP A 79 0.22 -8.65 5.72
CA ASP A 79 1.60 -8.96 5.35
C ASP A 79 2.02 -8.26 4.05
N TYR A 80 1.18 -8.34 3.03
CA TYR A 80 1.38 -7.62 1.76
C TYR A 80 1.37 -6.10 1.99
N PHE A 81 0.43 -5.60 2.79
CA PHE A 81 0.36 -4.18 3.13
C PHE A 81 1.66 -3.70 3.80
N LYS A 82 2.20 -4.48 4.75
CA LYS A 82 3.46 -4.16 5.42
C LYS A 82 4.65 -4.14 4.45
N ALA A 83 4.74 -5.12 3.55
CA ALA A 83 5.81 -5.17 2.56
C ALA A 83 5.74 -3.97 1.58
N LEU A 84 4.55 -3.69 1.03
CA LEU A 84 4.35 -2.62 0.05
C LEU A 84 4.48 -1.23 0.67
N SER A 85 3.98 -1.04 1.90
CA SER A 85 4.11 0.23 2.62
C SER A 85 5.57 0.52 2.97
N LYS A 86 6.38 -0.51 3.26
CA LYS A 86 7.83 -0.36 3.42
C LYS A 86 8.49 0.15 2.13
N VAL A 87 8.16 -0.41 0.97
CA VAL A 87 8.66 0.09 -0.32
C VAL A 87 8.25 1.56 -0.53
N ALA A 88 6.98 1.89 -0.25
CA ALA A 88 6.49 3.27 -0.37
C ALA A 88 7.19 4.24 0.60
N GLN A 89 7.59 3.76 1.77
CA GLN A 89 8.34 4.56 2.74
C GLN A 89 9.79 4.80 2.29
N GLN A 90 10.42 3.80 1.69
CA GLN A 90 11.83 3.83 1.31
C GLN A 90 12.10 4.58 0.00
N ASP A 91 11.30 4.34 -1.03
CA ASP A 91 11.62 4.79 -2.40
C ASP A 91 10.91 6.10 -2.79
N ALA A 92 9.86 6.48 -2.07
CA ALA A 92 9.21 7.74 -2.35
C ALA A 92 10.16 8.92 -2.05
N ARG A 93 10.27 9.84 -3.01
CA ARG A 93 11.15 11.03 -2.92
C ARG A 93 10.45 12.28 -2.40
N ALA A 94 9.12 12.31 -2.49
CA ALA A 94 8.29 13.44 -2.06
C ALA A 94 7.12 12.95 -1.20
N SER A 95 6.47 13.87 -0.49
CA SER A 95 5.24 13.58 0.25
C SER A 95 4.13 13.15 -0.71
N ILE A 96 3.42 12.08 -0.38
CA ILE A 96 2.31 11.59 -1.20
C ILE A 96 1.10 12.48 -0.93
N ASN A 97 0.61 13.20 -1.93
CA ASN A 97 -0.52 14.11 -1.74
C ASN A 97 -1.84 13.32 -1.50
N PRO A 98 -2.46 13.41 -0.32
CA PRO A 98 -3.70 12.70 -0.02
C PRO A 98 -4.92 13.22 -0.77
N LYS A 99 -4.84 14.41 -1.39
CA LYS A 99 -5.91 14.98 -2.23
C LYS A 99 -5.79 14.58 -3.70
N ASN A 100 -4.82 13.75 -4.06
CA ASN A 100 -4.66 13.32 -5.44
C ASN A 100 -5.75 12.29 -5.80
N GLU A 101 -6.71 12.69 -6.62
CA GLU A 101 -7.85 11.87 -7.06
C GLU A 101 -7.43 10.60 -7.84
N SER A 102 -6.21 10.57 -8.39
CA SER A 102 -5.68 9.37 -9.03
C SER A 102 -5.33 8.26 -8.04
N ILE A 103 -5.22 8.58 -6.73
CA ILE A 103 -4.89 7.64 -5.67
C ILE A 103 -6.18 7.15 -5.00
N ARG A 104 -6.39 5.83 -5.06
CA ARG A 104 -7.58 5.19 -4.49
C ARG A 104 -7.38 4.66 -3.07
N LEU A 105 -6.28 5.07 -2.43
CA LEU A 105 -5.95 4.69 -1.07
C LEU A 105 -6.56 5.71 -0.09
N PRO A 106 -7.21 5.27 1.00
CA PRO A 106 -7.75 6.19 2.01
C PRO A 106 -6.72 7.20 2.52
N ALA A 107 -7.11 8.47 2.59
CA ALA A 107 -6.26 9.58 3.04
C ALA A 107 -5.54 9.32 4.38
N PRO A 108 -6.17 8.72 5.42
CA PRO A 108 -5.48 8.43 6.68
C PRO A 108 -4.24 7.54 6.51
N ILE A 109 -4.26 6.61 5.56
CA ILE A 109 -3.15 5.72 5.29
C ILE A 109 -1.99 6.49 4.63
N LEU A 110 -2.31 7.35 3.66
CA LEU A 110 -1.31 8.19 3.01
C LEU A 110 -0.65 9.14 4.00
N VAL A 111 -1.44 9.72 4.91
CA VAL A 111 -0.93 10.53 6.03
C VAL A 111 -0.01 9.71 6.93
N ALA A 112 -0.40 8.49 7.31
CA ALA A 112 0.43 7.62 8.14
C ALA A 112 1.76 7.24 7.46
N ILE A 113 1.73 6.91 6.16
CA ILE A 113 2.95 6.62 5.38
C ILE A 113 3.87 7.84 5.37
N ASN A 114 3.34 9.03 5.06
CA ASN A 114 4.13 10.26 5.05
C ASN A 114 4.70 10.62 6.44
N GLN A 115 3.90 10.44 7.49
CA GLN A 115 4.32 10.72 8.86
C GLN A 115 5.46 9.79 9.30
N HIS A 116 5.34 8.50 9.03
CA HIS A 116 6.41 7.54 9.32
C HIS A 116 7.71 7.89 8.60
N ARG A 117 7.63 8.30 7.32
CA ARG A 117 8.80 8.77 6.56
C ARG A 117 9.43 9.99 7.20
N LYS A 118 8.62 11.00 7.54
CA LYS A 118 9.10 12.23 8.19
C LYS A 118 9.81 11.92 9.50
N THR A 119 9.22 11.06 10.34
CA THR A 119 9.84 10.65 11.61
C THR A 119 11.16 9.90 11.40
N ALA A 120 11.25 9.04 10.38
CA ALA A 120 12.48 8.32 10.07
C ALA A 120 13.61 9.29 9.64
N ILE A 121 13.31 10.23 8.76
CA ILE A 121 14.26 11.25 8.31
C ILE A 121 14.71 12.13 9.48
N GLN A 122 13.76 12.61 10.30
CA GLN A 122 14.08 13.44 11.48
C GLN A 122 15.00 12.71 12.48
N LYS A 123 14.82 11.40 12.68
CA LYS A 123 15.72 10.62 13.53
C LYS A 123 17.14 10.53 12.96
N ILE A 124 17.27 10.38 11.64
CA ILE A 124 18.57 10.36 10.97
C ILE A 124 19.25 11.72 11.12
N GLU A 125 18.53 12.82 10.86
CA GLU A 125 19.05 14.19 11.03
C GLU A 125 19.52 14.45 12.46
N GLN A 126 18.70 14.09 13.46
CA GLN A 126 19.07 14.20 14.87
C GLN A 126 20.32 13.40 15.21
N THR A 127 20.42 12.16 14.70
CA THR A 127 21.59 11.31 14.93
C THR A 127 22.85 11.95 14.35
N ILE A 128 22.77 12.48 13.13
CA ILE A 128 23.89 13.17 12.48
C ILE A 128 24.30 14.41 13.28
N TYR A 129 23.33 15.22 13.72
CA TYR A 129 23.59 16.41 14.53
C TYR A 129 24.31 16.06 15.85
N MET A 130 23.85 15.02 16.55
CA MET A 130 24.47 14.55 17.78
C MET A 130 25.92 14.09 17.54
N PHE A 131 26.19 13.38 16.44
CA PHE A 131 27.55 12.99 16.09
C PHE A 131 28.42 14.20 15.77
N GLN A 132 27.93 15.18 15.01
CA GLN A 132 28.69 16.40 14.69
C GLN A 132 29.07 17.20 15.94
N GLN A 133 28.12 17.38 16.87
CA GLN A 133 28.39 18.07 18.14
C GLN A 133 29.48 17.35 18.96
N HIS A 134 29.40 16.02 19.05
CA HIS A 134 30.40 15.22 19.76
C HIS A 134 31.81 15.35 19.15
N TYR A 135 31.91 15.45 17.82
CA TYR A 135 33.19 15.68 17.15
C TYR A 135 33.75 17.09 17.40
N SER A 136 32.90 18.13 17.37
CA SER A 136 33.33 19.52 17.63
C SER A 136 33.85 19.69 19.05
N SER A 137 33.18 19.12 20.06
CA SER A 137 33.61 19.22 21.47
C SER A 137 34.93 18.49 21.76
N ARG A 138 35.26 17.41 21.03
CA ARG A 138 36.57 16.75 21.16
C ARG A 138 37.71 17.57 20.56
N LYS A 139 37.45 18.31 19.47
CA LYS A 139 38.48 19.09 18.78
C LYS A 139 38.90 20.34 19.56
N GLU A 140 38.01 20.89 20.38
CA GLU A 140 38.29 22.05 21.25
C GLU A 140 39.01 21.68 22.57
N SER A 141 39.17 20.39 22.86
CA SER A 141 39.80 19.87 24.09
C SER A 141 41.22 19.30 23.86
N SER A 142 41.82 19.51 22.68
CA SER A 142 43.20 19.13 22.30
C SER A 142 43.94 20.32 21.73
#